data_AF-A0A9P1FM99-F1
#
_entry.id   AF-A0A9P1FM99-F1
#
_cell.length_a   1.000
_cell.length_b   1.000
_cell.length_c   1.000
_cell.angle_alpha   90.00
_cell.angle_beta   90.00
_cell.angle_gamma   90.00
#
_symmetry.space_group_name_H-M   'P 1'
#
loop_
_entity.id
_entity.type
_entity.pdbx_description
1 polymer ?
#
loop_
_entity_poly.entity_id
_entity_poly.type
_entity_poly.pdbx_seq_one_letter_code
_entity_poly.pdbx_strand_id
1 'polypeptide(L)'
;MAAMAAMAPILDPDPSYCWVPTEIQRCSDLVDGQKWIESFEAMLKDESKETPAGARPRRSLRSTLSDGDAPHFWSSATVADAVTTRGRNEVLRKMHTPPARKVVLPNKQEVLFWFNIGPARENRDRVYVTEANCPHQGVCLLSGELKDIEDLAGPAAASAGRRGMVRCPRHNKTFDLASGESLGALNCEVLQTFPSRFQDGRFYVRVPTDQLISAQEQETDSTDVEMKDATMEPELKRPRFDQLPTPTRKHGRSLCRHTTLG
;
A
#
# COMPACT_ATOMS: atom_id res chain seq x y z
N MET A 1 -7.13 -25.92 14.80
CA MET A 1 -7.03 -24.50 15.19
C MET A 1 -7.98 -24.30 16.36
N ALA A 2 -7.48 -23.96 17.54
CA ALA A 2 -8.37 -23.67 18.66
C ALA A 2 -9.19 -22.43 18.29
N ALA A 3 -10.52 -22.56 18.27
CA ALA A 3 -11.40 -21.41 18.16
C ALA A 3 -11.09 -20.50 19.35
N MET A 4 -10.37 -19.41 19.11
CA MET A 4 -10.15 -18.42 20.17
C MET A 4 -11.55 -17.94 20.54
N ALA A 5 -11.96 -18.19 21.79
CA ALA A 5 -13.19 -17.62 22.31
C ALA A 5 -13.17 -16.12 21.98
N ALA A 6 -14.13 -15.69 21.16
CA ALA A 6 -14.18 -14.32 20.67
C ALA A 6 -14.28 -13.41 21.89
N MET A 7 -13.18 -12.73 22.21
CA MET A 7 -13.18 -11.77 23.32
C MET A 7 -14.09 -10.61 22.91
N ALA A 8 -14.99 -10.24 23.81
CA ALA A 8 -15.91 -9.13 23.56
C ALA A 8 -15.13 -7.82 23.37
N PRO A 9 -15.54 -6.95 22.44
CA PRO A 9 -15.03 -5.58 22.35
C PRO A 9 -15.21 -4.84 23.69
N ILE A 10 -14.24 -4.00 24.05
CA ILE A 10 -14.33 -3.14 25.23
C ILE A 10 -14.88 -1.79 24.79
N LEU A 11 -15.96 -1.33 25.40
CA LEU A 11 -16.54 -0.01 25.07
C LEU A 11 -15.55 1.11 25.41
N ASP A 12 -15.40 2.07 24.49
CA ASP A 12 -14.66 3.31 24.74
C ASP A 12 -15.55 4.28 25.55
N PRO A 13 -14.97 5.23 26.31
CA PRO A 13 -15.76 6.28 26.94
C PRO A 13 -16.62 7.09 25.95
N ASP A 14 -16.18 7.20 24.68
CA ASP A 14 -17.01 7.68 23.58
C ASP A 14 -17.81 6.49 22.98
N PRO A 15 -19.16 6.51 23.05
CA PRO A 15 -19.99 5.41 22.58
C PRO A 15 -19.87 5.16 21.07
N SER A 16 -19.35 6.13 20.31
CA SER A 16 -19.13 6.01 18.87
C SER A 16 -17.98 5.05 18.52
N TYR A 17 -17.19 4.64 19.51
CA TYR A 17 -16.03 3.78 19.32
C TYR A 17 -16.00 2.62 20.32
N CYS A 18 -15.24 1.60 19.97
CA CYS A 18 -14.86 0.54 20.90
C CYS A 18 -13.46 0.02 20.59
N TRP A 19 -12.90 -0.68 21.56
CA TRP A 19 -11.59 -1.32 21.48
C TRP A 19 -11.77 -2.79 21.12
N VAL A 20 -11.28 -3.14 19.93
CA VAL A 20 -11.33 -4.50 19.40
C VAL A 20 -10.02 -5.21 19.75
N PRO A 21 -10.06 -6.37 20.41
CA PRO A 21 -8.88 -7.17 20.68
C PRO A 21 -8.32 -7.78 19.39
N THR A 22 -6.99 -7.80 19.26
CA THR A 22 -6.30 -8.45 18.14
C THR A 22 -5.65 -9.76 18.56
N GLU A 23 -5.19 -10.57 17.60
CA GLU A 23 -4.42 -11.79 17.88
C GLU A 23 -3.00 -11.52 18.44
N ILE A 24 -2.50 -10.29 18.35
CA ILE A 24 -1.13 -9.91 18.71
C ILE A 24 -1.02 -9.78 20.23
N GLN A 25 -0.22 -10.64 20.85
CA GLN A 25 -0.04 -10.69 22.31
C GLN A 25 1.25 -10.01 22.77
N ARG A 26 2.28 -9.95 21.91
CA ARG A 26 3.59 -9.42 22.27
C ARG A 26 4.15 -8.58 21.13
N CYS A 27 5.02 -7.61 21.47
CA CYS A 27 5.76 -6.85 20.46
C CYS A 27 6.65 -7.75 19.58
N SER A 28 7.07 -8.92 20.08
CA SER A 28 7.83 -9.91 19.29
C SER A 28 7.02 -10.55 18.16
N ASP A 29 5.69 -10.47 18.22
CA ASP A 29 4.80 -10.97 17.18
C ASP A 29 4.69 -9.96 16.01
N LEU A 30 5.22 -8.75 16.20
CA LEU A 30 5.26 -7.68 15.21
C LEU A 30 6.61 -7.67 14.46
N VAL A 31 6.58 -7.17 13.24
CA VAL A 31 7.80 -6.95 12.44
C VAL A 31 8.51 -5.70 12.97
N ASP A 32 9.79 -5.85 13.33
CA ASP A 32 10.65 -4.73 13.69
C ASP A 32 10.96 -3.89 12.45
N GLY A 33 10.24 -2.78 12.29
CA GLY A 33 10.32 -1.93 11.11
C GLY A 33 11.69 -1.29 10.91
N GLN A 34 12.40 -0.95 11.98
CA GLN A 34 13.75 -0.42 11.88
C GLN A 34 14.73 -1.45 11.30
N LYS A 35 14.70 -2.70 11.80
CA LYS A 35 15.52 -3.79 11.24
C LYS A 35 15.15 -4.11 9.80
N TRP A 36 13.86 -4.01 9.47
CA TRP A 36 13.39 -4.18 8.10
C TRP A 36 13.97 -3.10 7.18
N ILE A 37 13.94 -1.82 7.59
CA ILE A 37 14.53 -0.70 6.83
C ILE A 37 16.03 -0.91 6.63
N GLU A 38 16.77 -1.27 7.68
CA GLU A 38 18.22 -1.54 7.61
C GLU A 38 18.53 -2.66 6.60
N SER A 39 17.74 -3.74 6.61
CA SER A 39 17.88 -4.86 5.68
C SER A 39 17.58 -4.44 4.24
N PHE A 40 16.52 -3.66 4.03
CA PHE A 40 16.14 -3.12 2.73
C PHE A 40 17.23 -2.21 2.16
N GLU A 41 17.79 -1.32 2.97
CA GLU A 41 18.89 -0.44 2.57
C GLU A 41 20.20 -1.19 2.26
N ALA A 42 20.50 -2.26 3.00
CA ALA A 42 21.64 -3.12 2.71
C ALA A 42 21.49 -3.77 1.33
N MET A 43 20.33 -4.34 1.02
CA MET A 43 20.05 -4.94 -0.29
C MET A 43 20.10 -3.92 -1.42
N LEU A 44 19.63 -2.69 -1.20
CA LEU A 44 19.75 -1.60 -2.16
C LEU A 44 21.21 -1.22 -2.45
N LYS A 45 22.05 -1.19 -1.41
CA LYS A 45 23.49 -0.94 -1.58
C LYS A 45 24.15 -2.05 -2.39
N ASP A 46 23.78 -3.30 -2.17
CA ASP A 46 24.36 -4.43 -2.91
C ASP A 46 23.89 -4.46 -4.37
N GLU A 47 22.61 -4.21 -4.66
CA GLU A 47 22.11 -4.11 -6.03
C GLU A 47 22.76 -2.95 -6.81
N SER A 48 23.14 -1.88 -6.11
CA SER A 48 23.87 -0.76 -6.71
C SER A 48 25.31 -1.11 -7.11
N LYS A 49 25.95 -2.08 -6.43
CA LYS A 49 27.31 -2.56 -6.73
C LYS A 49 27.34 -3.51 -7.93
N GLU A 50 26.31 -4.33 -8.09
CA GLU A 50 26.19 -5.28 -9.21
C GLU A 50 25.94 -4.60 -10.55
N THR A 51 25.37 -3.39 -10.53
CA THR A 51 25.18 -2.60 -11.75
C THR A 51 26.54 -2.00 -12.17
N PRO A 52 27.15 -2.46 -13.28
CA PRO A 52 28.49 -2.01 -13.66
C PRO A 52 28.49 -0.49 -13.87
N ALA A 53 29.48 0.19 -13.29
CA ALA A 53 29.62 1.66 -13.23
C ALA A 53 29.64 2.40 -14.59
N GLY A 54 29.48 1.70 -15.71
CA GLY A 54 29.36 2.25 -17.07
C GLY A 54 28.02 2.03 -17.75
N ALA A 55 27.07 1.28 -17.16
CA ALA A 55 25.74 1.08 -17.72
C ALA A 55 24.89 2.35 -17.52
N ARG A 56 25.18 3.39 -18.32
CA ARG A 56 24.37 4.60 -18.34
C ARG A 56 22.91 4.18 -18.56
N PRO A 57 21.97 4.58 -17.68
CA PRO A 57 20.57 4.30 -17.91
C PRO A 57 20.23 4.84 -19.29
N ARG A 58 19.82 3.95 -20.20
CA ARG A 58 19.35 4.36 -21.54
C ARG A 58 18.23 5.37 -21.29
N ARG A 59 18.51 6.67 -21.47
CA ARG A 59 17.48 7.70 -21.43
C ARG A 59 16.46 7.31 -22.49
N SER A 60 15.34 6.73 -22.08
CA SER A 60 14.22 6.59 -22.99
C SER A 60 13.66 7.99 -23.15
N LEU A 61 14.07 8.67 -24.22
CA LEU A 61 13.37 9.84 -24.71
C LEU A 61 11.95 9.39 -25.07
N ARG A 62 11.01 9.55 -24.14
CA ARG A 62 9.59 9.50 -24.48
C ARG A 62 9.28 10.82 -25.18
N SER A 63 9.14 10.76 -26.50
CA SER A 63 8.57 11.86 -27.27
C SER A 63 7.10 12.00 -26.85
N THR A 64 6.81 13.04 -26.07
CA THR A 64 5.43 13.49 -25.86
C THR A 64 5.06 14.36 -27.05
N LEU A 65 4.37 13.77 -28.02
CA LEU A 65 3.59 14.50 -29.02
C LEU A 65 2.36 15.05 -28.31
N SER A 66 2.44 16.26 -27.76
CA SER A 66 1.28 16.99 -27.29
C SER A 66 1.52 18.48 -27.49
N ASP A 67 0.58 19.09 -28.20
CA ASP A 67 0.48 20.48 -28.58
C ASP A 67 0.57 21.45 -27.37
N GLY A 68 1.30 22.53 -27.57
CA GLY A 68 0.84 23.88 -27.21
C GLY A 68 0.83 24.35 -25.75
N ASP A 69 0.87 23.49 -24.74
CA ASP A 69 0.82 23.95 -23.34
C ASP A 69 2.16 23.80 -22.62
N ALA A 70 2.51 24.84 -21.84
CA ALA A 70 3.80 25.05 -21.21
C ALA A 70 4.39 23.76 -20.60
N PRO A 71 5.70 23.49 -20.81
CA PRO A 71 6.33 22.26 -20.33
C PRO A 71 6.10 22.11 -18.84
N HIS A 72 5.17 21.22 -18.48
CA HIS A 72 5.07 20.73 -17.12
C HIS A 72 6.31 19.88 -16.91
N PHE A 73 7.36 20.52 -16.40
CA PHE A 73 8.44 19.82 -15.72
C PHE A 73 7.75 19.06 -14.59
N TRP A 74 7.50 17.77 -14.81
CA TRP A 74 7.40 16.84 -13.71
C TRP A 74 8.63 17.14 -12.90
N SER A 75 8.41 17.73 -11.71
CA SER A 75 9.48 18.22 -10.86
C SER A 75 10.55 17.16 -10.85
N SER A 76 11.79 17.61 -11.05
CA SER A 76 13.00 16.83 -11.18
C SER A 76 13.21 15.94 -9.95
N ALA A 77 12.38 14.92 -9.77
CA ALA A 77 12.78 13.61 -9.32
C ALA A 77 13.87 13.27 -10.33
N THR A 78 15.09 13.69 -9.97
CA THR A 78 16.27 13.63 -10.81
C THR A 78 16.31 12.27 -11.47
N VAL A 79 16.91 12.13 -12.65
CA VAL A 79 17.02 10.81 -13.31
C VAL A 79 17.56 9.72 -12.34
N ALA A 80 18.29 10.11 -11.29
CA ALA A 80 18.63 9.27 -10.15
C ALA A 80 17.41 8.62 -9.46
N ASP A 81 16.32 9.35 -9.21
CA ASP A 81 15.15 8.89 -8.45
C ASP A 81 14.21 7.94 -9.24
N ALA A 82 14.16 8.09 -10.57
CA ALA A 82 13.49 7.13 -11.44
C ALA A 82 14.28 5.81 -11.56
N VAL A 83 15.62 5.90 -11.60
CA VAL A 83 16.51 4.74 -11.57
C VAL A 83 16.47 4.05 -10.21
N THR A 84 16.39 4.82 -9.11
CA THR A 84 16.24 4.26 -7.76
C THR A 84 14.89 3.58 -7.59
N THR A 85 13.79 4.13 -8.11
CA THR A 85 12.46 3.54 -7.94
C THR A 85 12.37 2.13 -8.53
N ARG A 86 12.95 1.89 -9.71
CA ARG A 86 12.97 0.55 -10.30
C ARG A 86 13.79 -0.43 -9.45
N GLY A 87 14.99 -0.05 -9.04
CA GLY A 87 15.83 -0.89 -8.17
C GLY A 87 15.17 -1.17 -6.82
N ARG A 88 14.53 -0.16 -6.21
CA ARG A 88 13.72 -0.31 -5.00
C ARG A 88 12.61 -1.34 -5.16
N ASN A 89 11.84 -1.25 -6.24
CA ASN A 89 10.76 -2.20 -6.49
C ASN A 89 11.30 -3.62 -6.76
N GLU A 90 12.49 -3.75 -7.33
CA GLU A 90 13.13 -5.06 -7.52
C GLU A 90 13.62 -5.65 -6.19
N VAL A 91 14.27 -4.84 -5.34
CA VAL A 91 14.63 -5.25 -3.97
C VAL A 91 13.39 -5.62 -3.17
N LEU A 92 12.30 -4.85 -3.24
CA LEU A 92 11.03 -5.18 -2.56
C LEU A 92 10.48 -6.55 -2.99
N ARG A 93 10.62 -6.93 -4.27
CA ARG A 93 10.22 -8.27 -4.75
C ARG A 93 11.12 -9.39 -4.23
N LYS A 94 12.41 -9.09 -4.00
CA LYS A 94 13.38 -10.03 -3.43
C LYS A 94 13.18 -10.20 -1.91
N MET A 95 12.64 -9.20 -1.22
CA MET A 95 12.33 -9.31 0.20
C MET A 95 11.10 -10.19 0.43
N HIS A 96 11.29 -11.32 1.12
CA HIS A 96 10.20 -12.22 1.49
C HIS A 96 9.43 -11.77 2.73
N THR A 97 10.08 -10.99 3.61
CA THR A 97 9.47 -10.51 4.85
C THR A 97 8.78 -9.18 4.60
N PRO A 98 7.46 -9.06 4.87
CA PRO A 98 6.76 -7.79 4.74
C PRO A 98 7.21 -6.80 5.82
N PRO A 99 7.06 -5.48 5.60
CA PRO A 99 7.44 -4.44 6.57
C PRO A 99 6.48 -4.32 7.78
N ALA A 100 5.34 -5.02 7.75
CA ALA A 100 4.29 -4.90 8.77
C ALA A 100 3.61 -6.25 9.03
N ARG A 101 2.86 -6.32 10.13
CA ARG A 101 1.95 -7.44 10.41
C ARG A 101 0.53 -7.09 9.97
N LYS A 102 -0.05 -7.89 9.08
CA LYS A 102 -1.45 -7.78 8.69
C LYS A 102 -2.36 -8.49 9.70
N VAL A 103 -3.44 -7.83 10.07
CA VAL A 103 -4.48 -8.36 10.97
C VAL A 103 -5.85 -8.10 10.34
N VAL A 104 -6.74 -9.09 10.42
CA VAL A 104 -8.15 -8.94 10.03
C VAL A 104 -8.95 -8.76 11.31
N LEU A 105 -9.66 -7.64 11.41
CA LEU A 105 -10.53 -7.33 12.55
C LEU A 105 -11.88 -8.07 12.40
N PRO A 106 -12.69 -8.19 13.47
CA PRO A 106 -14.00 -8.85 13.42
C PRO A 106 -14.97 -8.22 12.41
N ASN A 107 -14.85 -6.91 12.15
CA ASN A 107 -15.59 -6.21 11.08
C ASN A 107 -15.07 -6.52 9.66
N LYS A 108 -14.22 -7.55 9.50
CA LYS A 108 -13.51 -7.94 8.27
C LYS A 108 -12.57 -6.88 7.71
N GLN A 109 -12.34 -5.78 8.42
CA GLN A 109 -11.40 -4.76 8.00
C GLN A 109 -9.97 -5.27 8.15
N GLU A 110 -9.16 -5.04 7.13
CA GLU A 110 -7.75 -5.41 7.12
C GLU A 110 -6.91 -4.21 7.56
N VAL A 111 -6.13 -4.39 8.63
CA VAL A 111 -5.24 -3.36 9.17
C VAL A 111 -3.79 -3.84 9.18
N LEU A 112 -2.86 -2.89 9.19
CA LEU A 112 -1.42 -3.13 9.26
C LEU A 112 -0.86 -2.55 10.55
N PHE A 113 -0.12 -3.38 11.29
CA PHE A 113 0.65 -2.99 12.46
C PHE A 113 2.09 -2.70 12.05
N TRP A 114 2.49 -1.44 12.22
CA TRP A 114 3.83 -0.92 11.99
C TRP A 114 4.53 -0.74 13.33
N PHE A 115 5.61 -1.46 13.58
CA PHE A 115 6.28 -1.46 14.87
C PHE A 115 7.71 -0.94 14.80
N ASN A 116 8.13 -0.20 15.82
CA ASN A 116 9.50 0.24 16.03
C ASN A 116 10.02 1.18 14.93
N ILE A 117 9.20 2.13 14.49
CA ILE A 117 9.53 3.10 13.43
C ILE A 117 9.41 4.52 13.99
N GLY A 118 10.13 5.49 13.41
CA GLY A 118 10.10 6.89 13.84
C GLY A 118 11.00 7.16 15.04
N PRO A 119 10.69 8.18 15.87
CA PRO A 119 11.60 8.64 16.90
C PRO A 119 11.77 7.58 18.00
N ALA A 120 12.93 7.59 18.67
CA ALA A 120 13.20 6.69 19.78
C ALA A 120 12.24 7.00 20.94
N ARG A 121 11.28 6.09 21.17
CA ARG A 121 10.31 6.08 22.27
C ARG A 121 10.30 4.69 22.91
N GLU A 122 9.56 4.51 24.01
CA GLU A 122 9.33 3.17 24.54
C GLU A 122 8.69 2.26 23.48
N ASN A 123 9.15 1.02 23.37
CA ASN A 123 8.76 0.11 22.28
C ASN A 123 7.23 -0.02 22.14
N ARG A 124 6.48 0.00 23.25
CA ARG A 124 5.02 -0.14 23.25
C ARG A 124 4.30 1.03 22.60
N ASP A 125 4.90 2.21 22.63
CA ASP A 125 4.36 3.44 22.05
C ASP A 125 4.76 3.63 20.59
N ARG A 126 5.62 2.74 20.06
CA ARG A 126 6.09 2.75 18.66
C ARG A 126 5.26 1.81 17.79
N VAL A 127 3.94 1.77 17.99
CA VAL A 127 3.01 0.98 17.18
C VAL A 127 2.02 1.91 16.50
N TYR A 128 2.07 1.90 15.17
CA TYR A 128 1.08 2.57 14.34
C TYR A 128 0.17 1.52 13.71
N VAL A 129 -1.12 1.81 13.64
CA VAL A 129 -2.09 0.95 12.97
C VAL A 129 -2.76 1.76 11.88
N THR A 130 -2.69 1.25 10.65
CA THR A 130 -3.32 1.88 9.49
C THR A 130 -4.20 0.88 8.77
N GLU A 131 -5.05 1.38 7.88
CA GLU A 131 -5.72 0.53 6.90
C GLU A 131 -4.69 -0.18 6.00
N ALA A 132 -5.01 -1.41 5.61
CA ALA A 132 -4.09 -2.22 4.80
C ALA A 132 -4.03 -1.81 3.34
N ASN A 133 -5.02 -1.06 2.85
CA ASN A 133 -5.18 -0.72 1.45
C ASN A 133 -4.96 0.78 1.22
N CYS A 134 -4.30 1.11 0.12
CA CYS A 134 -4.06 2.49 -0.28
C CYS A 134 -5.39 3.15 -0.69
N PRO A 135 -5.73 4.35 -0.18
CA PRO A 135 -7.00 5.02 -0.49
C PRO A 135 -7.16 5.41 -1.96
N HIS A 136 -6.07 5.43 -2.74
CA HIS A 136 -6.11 5.75 -4.17
C HIS A 136 -6.77 4.66 -5.01
N GLN A 137 -6.31 3.40 -4.89
CA GLN A 137 -6.73 2.29 -5.78
C GLN A 137 -6.87 0.95 -5.04
N GLY A 138 -6.97 0.99 -3.72
CA GLY A 138 -7.18 -0.21 -2.90
C GLY A 138 -6.00 -1.19 -2.89
N VAL A 139 -4.81 -0.77 -3.33
CA VAL A 139 -3.63 -1.67 -3.37
C VAL A 139 -3.12 -1.91 -1.95
N CYS A 140 -2.85 -3.17 -1.62
CA CYS A 140 -2.33 -3.53 -0.30
C CYS A 140 -0.93 -2.94 -0.04
N LEU A 141 -0.82 -2.14 1.02
CA LEU A 141 0.39 -1.49 1.48
C LEU A 141 1.39 -2.45 2.15
N LEU A 142 1.00 -3.70 2.40
CA LEU A 142 1.91 -4.74 2.92
C LEU A 142 3.05 -5.06 1.95
N SER A 143 2.86 -4.83 0.66
CA SER A 143 3.91 -4.94 -0.36
C SER A 143 4.62 -3.61 -0.67
N GLY A 144 4.26 -2.57 0.10
CA GLY A 144 4.84 -1.25 0.00
C GLY A 144 6.21 -1.17 0.65
N GLU A 145 6.79 0.01 0.53
CA GLU A 145 8.08 0.31 1.13
C GLU A 145 7.88 1.07 2.44
N LEU A 146 8.57 0.63 3.48
CA LEU A 146 8.61 1.35 4.75
C LEU A 146 9.86 2.24 4.80
N LYS A 147 9.70 3.48 5.26
CA LYS A 147 10.77 4.47 5.40
C LYS A 147 10.72 5.11 6.78
N ASP A 148 11.91 5.46 7.28
CA ASP A 148 12.08 6.38 8.40
C ASP A 148 12.73 7.65 7.86
N ILE A 149 12.02 8.78 7.90
CA ILE A 149 12.49 10.04 7.31
C ILE A 149 12.81 11.04 8.42
N GLU A 150 14.07 11.48 8.46
CA GLU A 150 14.58 12.47 9.42
C GLU A 150 14.45 13.92 8.89
N ASP A 151 14.55 14.12 7.57
CA ASP A 151 14.83 15.43 6.96
C ASP A 151 13.64 16.08 6.21
N LEU A 152 12.38 15.75 6.54
CA LEU A 152 11.26 16.51 5.95
C LEU A 152 11.25 17.91 6.55
N ALA A 153 11.97 18.86 5.94
CA ALA A 153 12.14 20.25 6.37
C ALA A 153 10.87 21.11 6.19
N GLY A 154 9.74 20.66 6.72
CA GLY A 154 8.52 21.46 6.83
C GLY A 154 8.54 22.34 8.10
N PRO A 155 7.88 23.50 8.11
CA PRO A 155 7.81 24.37 9.30
C PRO A 155 7.12 23.69 10.51
N ALA A 156 6.25 22.70 10.26
CA ALA A 156 5.65 21.84 11.30
C ALA A 156 6.53 20.61 11.68
N ALA A 157 7.66 20.42 11.01
CA ALA A 157 8.54 19.27 11.20
C ALA A 157 9.77 19.57 12.07
N ALA A 158 10.10 20.85 12.28
CA ALA A 158 11.20 21.26 13.16
C ALA A 158 11.03 20.78 14.62
N SER A 159 9.80 20.47 15.04
CA SER A 159 9.48 19.89 16.36
C SER A 159 9.17 18.40 16.33
N ALA A 160 9.03 17.78 15.15
CA ALA A 160 8.41 16.46 15.01
C ALA A 160 9.38 15.28 14.96
N GLY A 161 10.69 15.52 14.79
CA GLY A 161 11.70 14.46 14.70
C GLY A 161 11.44 13.48 13.54
N ARG A 162 12.10 12.32 13.61
CA ARG A 162 11.96 11.22 12.65
C ARG A 162 10.51 10.76 12.49
N ARG A 163 10.07 10.47 11.26
CA ARG A 163 8.70 10.01 10.98
C ARG A 163 8.68 8.70 10.20
N GLY A 164 7.82 7.80 10.63
CA GLY A 164 7.51 6.59 9.89
C GLY A 164 6.59 6.85 8.72
N MET A 165 6.97 6.36 7.55
CA MET A 165 6.20 6.53 6.32
C MET A 165 6.10 5.23 5.54
N VAL A 166 4.96 5.03 4.88
CA VAL A 166 4.74 3.92 3.95
C VAL A 166 4.52 4.44 2.53
N ARG A 167 5.23 3.85 1.56
CA ARG A 167 5.10 4.13 0.13
C ARG A 167 4.28 3.04 -0.54
N CYS A 168 3.19 3.44 -1.19
CA CYS A 168 2.37 2.55 -2.01
C CYS A 168 3.19 1.99 -3.19
N PRO A 169 3.21 0.66 -3.40
CA PRO A 169 4.07 0.02 -4.39
C PRO A 169 3.65 0.31 -5.85
N ARG A 170 2.41 0.78 -6.07
CA ARG A 170 1.86 0.98 -7.42
C ARG A 170 2.16 2.37 -7.99
N HIS A 171 1.99 3.43 -7.20
CA HIS A 171 2.14 4.82 -7.67
C HIS A 171 3.11 5.64 -6.83
N ASN A 172 3.84 5.00 -5.91
CA ASN A 172 4.82 5.65 -5.04
C ASN A 172 4.25 6.77 -4.13
N LYS A 173 2.93 6.82 -3.95
CA LYS A 173 2.30 7.73 -2.99
C LYS A 173 2.74 7.36 -1.59
N THR A 174 3.21 8.34 -0.83
CA THR A 174 3.79 8.13 0.51
C THR A 174 2.85 8.71 1.56
N PHE A 175 2.58 7.93 2.60
CA PHE A 175 1.68 8.29 3.70
C PHE A 175 2.45 8.31 5.01
N ASP A 176 2.20 9.33 5.83
CA ASP A 176 2.65 9.38 7.21
C ASP A 176 1.88 8.35 8.05
N LEU A 177 2.58 7.52 8.82
CA LEU A 177 1.94 6.45 9.59
C LEU A 177 1.18 6.96 10.83
N ALA A 178 1.52 8.15 11.31
CA ALA A 178 0.89 8.74 12.49
C ALA A 178 -0.36 9.53 12.10
N SER A 179 -0.26 10.41 11.10
CA SER A 179 -1.39 11.25 10.66
C SER A 179 -2.23 10.64 9.54
N GLY A 180 -1.68 9.69 8.78
CA GLY A 180 -2.30 9.18 7.56
C GLY A 180 -2.16 10.10 6.35
N GLU A 181 -1.65 11.32 6.53
CA GLU A 181 -1.58 12.31 5.46
C GLU A 181 -0.57 11.89 4.38
N SER A 182 -0.95 12.11 3.12
CA SER A 182 -0.05 11.87 2.01
C SER A 182 0.88 13.05 1.76
N LEU A 183 2.15 12.79 1.46
CA LEU A 183 3.08 13.83 1.01
C LEU A 183 2.77 14.23 -0.44
N GLY A 184 2.41 15.51 -0.65
CA GLY A 184 2.25 16.12 -1.98
C GLY A 184 1.04 17.06 -2.05
N ALA A 185 1.20 18.21 -2.71
CA ALA A 185 0.25 19.33 -2.67
C ALA A 185 -1.05 19.15 -3.50
N LEU A 186 -1.16 18.12 -4.35
CA LEU A 186 -2.27 18.03 -5.32
C LEU A 186 -3.35 17.00 -5.00
N ASN A 187 -3.17 16.04 -4.09
CA ASN A 187 -4.15 14.97 -3.85
C ASN A 187 -4.28 14.64 -2.36
N CYS A 188 -5.25 15.26 -1.69
CA CYS A 188 -5.57 15.13 -0.25
C CYS A 188 -6.21 13.78 0.13
N GLU A 189 -5.67 12.66 -0.34
CA GLU A 189 -6.12 11.35 0.18
C GLU A 189 -5.42 11.11 1.52
N VAL A 190 -6.21 10.73 2.52
CA VAL A 190 -5.74 10.41 3.85
C VAL A 190 -5.86 8.90 4.03
N LEU A 191 -4.75 8.25 4.39
CA LEU A 191 -4.75 6.86 4.79
C LEU A 191 -5.40 6.76 6.17
N GLN A 192 -6.43 5.94 6.31
CA GLN A 192 -7.10 5.76 7.60
C GLN A 192 -6.11 5.21 8.64
N THR A 193 -6.01 5.90 9.77
CA THR A 193 -5.25 5.45 10.94
C THR A 193 -6.19 5.03 12.07
N PHE A 194 -5.72 4.13 12.92
CA PHE A 194 -6.47 3.61 14.06
C PHE A 194 -5.65 3.76 15.33
N PRO A 195 -6.19 4.42 16.37
CA PRO A 195 -5.56 4.39 17.68
C PRO A 195 -5.39 2.95 18.15
N SER A 196 -4.20 2.64 18.67
CA SER A 196 -3.91 1.33 19.23
C SER A 196 -3.36 1.46 20.64
N ARG A 197 -3.56 0.44 21.46
CA ARG A 197 -3.00 0.38 22.81
C ARG A 197 -2.68 -1.06 23.20
N PHE A 198 -1.72 -1.23 24.10
CA PHE A 198 -1.38 -2.51 24.69
C PHE A 198 -1.96 -2.61 26.10
N GLN A 199 -2.86 -3.56 26.33
CA GLN A 199 -3.53 -3.77 27.61
C GLN A 199 -3.73 -5.27 27.85
N ASP A 200 -3.64 -5.74 29.10
CA ASP A 200 -3.90 -7.15 29.48
C ASP A 200 -3.15 -8.18 28.61
N GLY A 201 -1.91 -7.85 28.20
CA GLY A 201 -1.07 -8.74 27.39
C GLY A 201 -1.48 -8.84 25.92
N ARG A 202 -2.18 -7.85 25.36
CA ARG A 202 -2.67 -7.86 23.99
C ARG A 202 -2.81 -6.45 23.40
N PHE A 203 -2.70 -6.36 22.07
CA PHE A 203 -3.02 -5.12 21.35
C PHE A 203 -4.51 -5.00 21.06
N TYR A 204 -5.03 -3.80 21.30
CA TYR A 204 -6.38 -3.40 20.94
C TYR A 204 -6.33 -2.29 19.88
N VAL A 205 -7.31 -2.30 18.99
CA VAL A 205 -7.50 -1.26 17.97
C VAL A 205 -8.83 -0.57 18.22
N ARG A 206 -8.82 0.76 18.27
CA ARG A 206 -10.04 1.57 18.40
C ARG A 206 -10.71 1.69 17.04
N VAL A 207 -11.94 1.21 16.93
CA VAL A 207 -12.75 1.28 15.69
C VAL A 207 -14.11 1.92 15.96
N PRO A 208 -14.75 2.52 14.94
CA PRO A 208 -16.13 2.97 15.04
C PRO A 208 -17.10 1.81 15.35
N THR A 209 -18.03 2.02 16.27
CA THR A 209 -18.97 0.99 16.75
C THR A 209 -19.96 0.54 15.66
N ASP A 210 -20.37 1.45 14.78
CA ASP A 210 -21.27 1.20 13.64
C ASP A 210 -20.70 0.17 12.63
N GLN A 211 -19.37 0.15 12.47
CA GLN A 211 -18.70 -0.79 11.58
C GLN A 211 -18.71 -2.24 12.10
N LEU A 212 -18.83 -2.45 13.43
CA LEU A 212 -18.91 -3.80 13.99
C LEU A 212 -20.30 -4.42 13.84
N ILE A 213 -21.34 -3.61 14.02
CA ILE A 213 -22.73 -4.07 13.93
C ILE A 213 -23.02 -4.55 12.50
N SER A 214 -22.63 -3.75 11.51
CA SER A 214 -22.83 -4.04 10.09
C SER A 214 -22.22 -5.39 9.65
N ALA A 215 -21.11 -5.81 10.26
CA ALA A 215 -20.45 -7.06 9.92
C ALA A 215 -21.15 -8.31 10.48
N GLN A 216 -21.87 -8.18 11.61
CA GLN A 216 -22.61 -9.29 12.20
C GLN A 216 -23.88 -9.61 11.42
N GLU A 217 -24.55 -8.59 10.86
CA GLU A 217 -25.79 -8.75 10.10
C GLU A 217 -25.56 -9.43 8.74
N GLN A 218 -24.39 -9.27 8.12
CA GLN A 218 -24.09 -9.93 6.85
C GLN A 218 -23.85 -11.44 6.98
N GLU A 219 -23.41 -11.93 8.14
CA GLU A 219 -23.18 -13.37 8.31
C GLU A 219 -24.50 -14.15 8.43
N THR A 220 -25.57 -13.55 8.96
CA THR A 220 -26.84 -14.25 9.21
C THR A 220 -27.75 -14.38 7.99
N ASP A 221 -27.60 -13.54 6.96
CA ASP A 221 -28.43 -13.57 5.74
C ASP A 221 -27.97 -14.63 4.71
N SER A 222 -26.76 -15.19 4.88
CA SER A 222 -26.18 -16.12 3.91
C SER A 222 -26.59 -17.59 4.08
N THR A 223 -27.31 -17.94 5.14
CA THR A 223 -27.57 -19.35 5.52
C THR A 223 -28.93 -19.93 5.13
N ASP A 224 -29.85 -19.17 4.51
CA ASP A 224 -31.24 -19.63 4.30
C ASP A 224 -31.77 -19.53 2.86
N VAL A 225 -30.91 -19.70 1.85
CA VAL A 225 -31.38 -20.04 0.49
C VAL A 225 -31.44 -21.56 0.36
N GLU A 226 -32.51 -22.11 0.93
CA GLU A 226 -32.95 -23.49 0.75
C GLU A 226 -33.01 -23.82 -0.75
N MET A 227 -32.13 -24.71 -1.21
CA MET A 227 -32.10 -25.22 -2.58
C MET A 227 -33.43 -25.93 -2.90
N LYS A 228 -34.38 -25.19 -3.46
CA LYS A 228 -35.49 -25.79 -4.20
C LYS A 228 -34.96 -26.33 -5.53
N ASP A 229 -34.66 -27.62 -5.50
CA ASP A 229 -34.72 -28.61 -6.57
C ASP A 229 -34.99 -28.03 -7.98
N ALA A 230 -33.93 -27.51 -8.61
CA ALA A 230 -33.98 -27.04 -10.00
C ALA A 230 -33.64 -28.21 -10.93
N THR A 231 -34.71 -28.83 -11.43
CA THR A 231 -34.75 -29.72 -12.59
C THR A 231 -33.70 -29.32 -13.65
N MET A 232 -32.74 -30.22 -13.93
CA MET A 232 -31.67 -30.02 -14.92
C MET A 232 -32.25 -29.80 -16.32
N GLU A 233 -32.13 -28.58 -16.86
CA GLU A 233 -32.23 -28.34 -18.30
C GLU A 233 -30.88 -28.67 -18.99
N PRO A 234 -30.90 -29.38 -20.12
CA PRO A 234 -29.67 -29.84 -20.79
C PRO A 234 -28.92 -28.68 -21.48
N GLU A 235 -27.61 -28.58 -21.21
CA GLU A 235 -26.72 -27.56 -21.79
C GLU A 235 -26.68 -27.61 -23.33
N LEU A 236 -27.03 -26.48 -23.95
CA LEU A 236 -26.79 -26.23 -25.37
C LEU A 236 -25.29 -26.04 -25.62
N LYS A 237 -24.71 -26.98 -26.39
CA LYS A 237 -23.32 -26.93 -26.90
C LYS A 237 -23.02 -25.59 -27.56
N ARG A 238 -22.12 -24.80 -26.95
CA ARG A 238 -21.56 -23.60 -27.58
C ARG A 238 -20.66 -23.99 -28.77
N PRO A 239 -20.78 -23.32 -29.93
CA PRO A 239 -19.92 -23.57 -31.08
C PRO A 239 -18.46 -23.11 -30.82
N ARG A 240 -17.50 -23.89 -31.33
CA ARG A 240 -16.06 -23.62 -31.27
C ARG A 240 -15.68 -22.35 -32.04
N PHE A 241 -14.89 -21.50 -31.40
CA PHE A 241 -14.48 -20.17 -31.86
C PHE A 241 -13.15 -20.21 -32.66
N ASP A 242 -13.00 -21.16 -33.58
CA ASP A 242 -11.71 -21.39 -34.28
C ASP A 242 -11.60 -20.72 -35.66
N GLN A 243 -12.44 -19.72 -35.99
CA GLN A 243 -12.37 -19.05 -37.29
C GLN A 243 -12.63 -17.54 -37.17
N LEU A 244 -11.62 -16.78 -36.74
CA LEU A 244 -11.56 -15.35 -37.07
C LEU A 244 -10.30 -15.06 -37.89
N PRO A 245 -10.44 -14.51 -39.10
CA PRO A 245 -9.31 -14.19 -39.98
C PRO A 245 -8.48 -13.03 -39.41
N THR A 246 -7.16 -13.20 -39.47
CA THR A 246 -6.16 -12.23 -39.01
C THR A 246 -6.18 -10.97 -39.89
N PRO A 247 -6.26 -9.74 -39.35
CA PRO A 247 -6.24 -8.54 -40.16
C PRO A 247 -4.84 -8.25 -40.73
N THR A 248 -4.75 -8.13 -42.05
CA THR A 248 -3.55 -7.73 -42.77
C THR A 248 -3.15 -6.28 -42.48
N ARG A 249 -1.93 -6.10 -41.98
CA ARG A 249 -1.33 -4.81 -41.62
C ARG A 249 -0.87 -4.05 -42.87
N LYS A 250 -1.62 -3.03 -43.31
CA LYS A 250 -1.18 -2.14 -44.41
C LYS A 250 -0.07 -1.21 -43.94
N HIS A 251 1.07 -1.25 -44.63
CA HIS A 251 2.15 -0.27 -44.51
C HIS A 251 1.80 1.00 -45.29
N GLY A 252 1.71 2.13 -44.58
CA GLY A 252 1.64 3.46 -45.18
C GLY A 252 2.52 4.41 -44.38
N ARG A 253 3.76 4.62 -44.83
CA ARG A 253 4.61 5.73 -44.40
C ARG A 253 4.48 6.84 -45.44
N SER A 254 3.92 7.98 -45.05
CA SER A 254 4.05 9.24 -45.79
C SER A 254 5.09 10.10 -45.08
N LEU A 255 6.15 10.48 -45.79
CA LEU A 255 7.20 11.38 -45.35
C LEU A 255 6.84 12.79 -45.85
N CYS A 256 6.45 13.69 -44.95
CA CYS A 256 6.37 15.11 -45.28
C CYS A 256 7.76 15.76 -45.11
N ARG A 257 8.28 16.33 -46.19
CA ARG A 257 9.46 17.20 -46.18
C ARG A 257 9.01 18.62 -45.80
N HIS A 258 9.60 19.19 -44.75
CA HIS A 258 9.46 20.62 -44.45
C HIS A 258 10.52 21.42 -45.22
N THR A 259 10.03 22.40 -45.98
CA THR A 259 10.80 23.43 -46.67
C THR A 259 11.18 24.53 -45.67
N THR A 260 12.47 24.78 -45.50
CA THR A 260 13.01 25.99 -44.84
C THR A 260 12.87 27.17 -45.79
N LEU A 261 12.25 28.26 -45.31
CA LEU A 261 12.37 29.60 -45.90
C LEU A 261 13.30 30.42 -45.00
N GLY A 262 14.21 31.14 -45.64
CA GLY A 262 15.04 32.21 -45.05
C GLY A 262 14.37 33.56 -45.14
#